data_AF-A0A3D3ZNR2-F1
#
_entry.id   AF-A0A3D3ZNR2-F1
#
_cell.length_a   1.000
_cell.length_b   1.000
_cell.length_c   1.000
_cell.angle_alpha   90.00
_cell.angle_beta   90.00
_cell.angle_gamma   90.00
#
_symmetry.space_group_name_H-M   'P 1'
#
loop_
_entity.id
_entity.type
_entity.pdbx_description
1 polymer ?
#
loop_
_entity_poly.entity_id
_entity_poly.type
_entity_poly.pdbx_seq_one_letter_code
_entity_poly.pdbx_strand_id
1 'polypeptide(L)' 'MSITSRRTHSVVQEFTQEDVVTRVEKIISVQVGSDADLSPETHLQDDLGMDSLERVELGIELENEFGIELPD' A
#
# COMPACT_ATOMS: atom_id res chain seq x y z
N MET A 1 10.61 -45.40 13.74
CA MET A 1 11.53 -44.38 14.31
C MET A 1 11.55 -43.18 13.39
N SER A 2 11.00 -42.08 13.92
CA SER A 2 11.24 -40.65 13.69
C SER A 2 11.68 -40.10 12.32
N ILE A 3 10.83 -39.16 11.87
CA ILE A 3 11.09 -37.80 11.35
C ILE A 3 11.83 -37.63 10.02
N THR A 4 11.18 -36.90 9.09
CA THR A 4 11.76 -35.68 8.48
C THR A 4 10.62 -34.78 8.00
N SER A 5 10.47 -33.68 8.74
CA SER A 5 9.81 -32.40 8.50
C SER A 5 8.89 -32.23 7.28
N ARG A 6 7.63 -31.89 7.59
CA ARG A 6 6.79 -31.05 6.74
C ARG A 6 7.57 -29.76 6.42
N ARG A 7 7.85 -29.54 5.15
CA ARG A 7 8.33 -28.26 4.63
C ARG A 7 7.15 -27.29 4.70
N THR A 8 6.98 -26.62 5.82
CA THR A 8 6.09 -25.47 5.95
C THR A 8 6.68 -24.36 5.09
N HIS A 9 6.16 -24.21 3.88
CA HIS A 9 6.41 -23.05 3.03
C HIS A 9 5.66 -21.89 3.68
N SER A 10 6.32 -21.12 4.55
CA SER A 10 5.85 -19.78 4.87
C SER A 10 6.15 -18.93 3.64
N VAL A 11 5.10 -18.61 2.87
CA VAL A 11 5.15 -17.49 1.93
C VAL A 11 5.37 -16.25 2.78
N VAL A 12 6.62 -15.80 2.88
CA VAL A 12 6.88 -14.40 3.18
C VAL A 12 6.56 -13.67 1.89
N GLN A 13 5.55 -12.81 1.89
CA GLN A 13 5.25 -11.98 0.74
C GLN A 13 6.40 -10.98 0.60
N GLU A 14 7.32 -11.24 -0.33
CA GLU A 14 8.38 -10.31 -0.71
C GLU A 14 7.76 -9.21 -1.57
N PHE A 15 7.30 -8.12 -0.92
CA PHE A 15 6.87 -6.92 -1.64
C PHE A 15 8.10 -6.14 -2.10
N THR A 16 8.25 -5.94 -3.41
CA THR A 16 9.26 -5.03 -3.97
C THR A 16 8.75 -3.59 -3.92
N GLN A 17 9.66 -2.60 -3.92
CA GLN A 17 9.28 -1.18 -3.89
C GLN A 17 8.35 -0.80 -5.04
N GLU A 18 8.59 -1.35 -6.24
CA GLU A 18 7.73 -1.17 -7.41
C GLU A 18 6.30 -1.73 -7.20
N ASP A 19 6.15 -2.87 -6.50
CA ASP A 19 4.85 -3.47 -6.21
C ASP A 19 4.07 -2.62 -5.20
N VAL A 20 4.77 -2.10 -4.18
CA VAL A 20 4.20 -1.18 -3.20
C VAL A 20 3.71 0.10 -3.88
N VAL A 21 4.57 0.74 -4.67
CA VAL A 21 4.22 1.98 -5.39
C VAL A 21 3.03 1.75 -6.32
N THR A 22 3.06 0.68 -7.12
CA THR A 22 1.95 0.35 -8.04
C THR A 22 0.62 0.16 -7.30
N ARG A 23 0.63 -0.49 -6.13
CA ARG A 23 -0.58 -0.67 -5.33
C ARG A 23 -1.09 0.65 -4.74
N VAL A 24 -0.18 1.46 -4.20
CA VAL A 24 -0.47 2.76 -3.61
C VAL A 24 -1.05 3.70 -4.66
N GLU A 25 -0.41 3.78 -5.84
CA GLU A 25 -0.90 4.53 -6.98
C GLU A 25 -2.28 4.08 -7.43
N LYS A 26 -2.54 2.78 -7.44
CA LYS A 26 -3.85 2.23 -7.79
C LYS A 26 -4.92 2.63 -6.79
N ILE A 27 -4.64 2.56 -5.49
CA ILE A 27 -5.57 2.95 -4.43
C ILE A 27 -5.89 4.45 -4.53
N ILE A 28 -4.86 5.28 -4.68
CA ILE A 28 -5.01 6.73 -4.83
C ILE A 28 -5.75 7.09 -6.13
N SER A 29 -5.45 6.41 -7.24
CA SER A 29 -6.12 6.62 -8.53
C SER A 29 -7.60 6.25 -8.49
N VAL A 30 -7.97 5.21 -7.73
CA VAL A 30 -9.38 4.84 -7.50
C VAL A 30 -10.09 5.94 -6.70
N GLN A 31 -9.42 6.51 -5.70
CA GLN A 31 -10.02 7.50 -4.81
C GLN A 31 -10.15 8.88 -5.46
N VAL A 32 -9.15 9.30 -6.25
CA VAL A 32 -9.14 10.60 -6.93
C VAL A 32 -9.76 10.53 -8.34
N GLY A 33 -9.89 9.32 -8.90
CA GLY A 33 -10.50 9.10 -10.23
C GLY A 33 -9.63 9.58 -11.41
N SER A 34 -8.33 9.78 -11.18
CA SER A 34 -7.33 10.07 -12.21
C SER A 34 -6.17 9.08 -12.10
N ASP A 35 -5.63 8.61 -13.22
CA ASP A 35 -4.30 7.98 -13.29
C ASP A 35 -3.26 9.06 -12.94
N ALA A 36 -3.13 9.36 -11.64
CA ALA A 36 -2.13 10.27 -11.15
C ALA A 36 -0.80 9.51 -11.17
N ASP A 37 0.15 9.98 -11.96
CA ASP A 37 1.54 9.55 -11.89
C ASP A 37 2.11 10.11 -10.59
N LEU A 38 2.11 9.29 -9.54
CA LEU A 38 2.53 9.72 -8.22
C LEU A 38 4.02 9.51 -8.10
N SER A 39 4.74 10.62 -8.14
CA SER A 39 6.10 10.63 -7.67
C SER A 39 6.11 10.51 -6.14
N PRO A 40 7.16 9.93 -5.53
CA PRO A 40 7.35 9.99 -4.08
C PRO A 40 7.47 11.44 -3.56
N GLU A 41 7.67 12.40 -4.46
CA GLU A 41 7.69 13.85 -4.20
C GLU A 41 6.31 14.51 -4.38
N THR A 42 5.30 13.80 -4.89
CA THR A 42 3.95 14.32 -5.11
C THR A 42 3.23 14.57 -3.78
N HIS A 43 2.67 15.76 -3.62
CA HIS A 43 1.88 16.12 -2.45
C HIS A 43 0.42 15.74 -2.63
N LEU A 44 -0.03 14.69 -1.93
CA LEU A 44 -1.43 14.22 -1.95
C LEU A 44 -2.45 15.35 -1.70
N GLN A 45 -2.12 16.31 -0.84
CA GLN A 45 -3.02 17.43 -0.52
C GLN A 45 -2.98 18.58 -1.54
N ASP A 46 -1.80 18.92 -2.06
CA ASP A 46 -1.62 20.10 -2.93
C ASP A 46 -1.83 19.78 -4.41
N ASP A 47 -1.42 18.58 -4.82
CA ASP A 47 -1.42 18.13 -6.22
C ASP A 47 -2.70 17.36 -6.58
N LEU A 48 -3.15 16.46 -5.69
CA LEU A 48 -4.39 15.71 -5.88
C LEU A 48 -5.61 16.35 -5.21
N GLY A 49 -5.39 17.38 -4.39
CA GLY A 49 -6.48 18.03 -3.65
C GLY A 49 -7.14 17.13 -2.61
N MET A 50 -6.45 16.07 -2.14
CA MET A 50 -7.02 15.18 -1.12
C MET A 50 -7.28 15.95 0.17
N ASP A 51 -8.53 15.90 0.62
CA ASP A 51 -8.90 16.45 1.91
C ASP A 51 -8.26 15.66 3.07
N SER A 52 -8.21 16.27 4.25
CA SER A 52 -7.66 15.60 5.44
C SER A 52 -8.39 14.31 5.81
N LEU A 53 -9.68 14.19 5.46
CA LEU A 53 -10.47 12.96 5.66
C LEU A 53 -10.09 11.88 4.64
N GLU A 54 -9.89 12.25 3.37
CA GLU A 54 -9.51 11.31 2.32
C GLU A 54 -8.14 10.70 2.57
N ARG A 55 -7.17 11.47 3.10
CA ARG A 55 -5.85 10.95 3.47
C ARG A 55 -5.90 9.91 4.59
N VAL A 56 -6.79 10.11 5.56
CA VAL A 56 -7.00 9.15 6.67
C VAL A 56 -7.65 7.87 6.13
N GLU A 57 -8.66 7.99 5.28
CA GLU A 57 -9.33 6.82 4.67
C GLU A 57 -8.36 6.01 3.79
N LEU A 58 -7.54 6.70 2.99
CA LEU A 58 -6.48 6.10 2.18
C LEU A 58 -5.42 5.39 3.04
N GLY A 59 -5.00 6.00 4.14
CA GLY A 59 -4.06 5.40 5.08
C GLY A 59 -4.59 4.09 5.64
N ILE A 60 -5.84 4.06 6.09
CA ILE A 60 -6.50 2.86 6.65
C ILE A 60 -6.62 1.74 5.60
N GLU A 61 -6.90 2.09 4.33
CA GLU A 61 -6.96 1.11 3.23
C GLU A 61 -5.57 0.53 2.93
N LEU A 62 -4.54 1.37 2.90
CA LEU A 62 -3.14 0.95 2.75
C LEU A 62 -2.67 0.06 3.91
N GLU A 63 -3.00 0.43 5.15
CA GLU A 63 -2.70 -0.35 6.34
C GLU A 63 -3.35 -1.74 6.28
N ASN A 64 -4.61 -1.84 5.84
CA ASN A 64 -5.30 -3.12 5.67
C ASN A 64 -4.75 -3.93 4.49
N GLU A 65 -4.47 -3.31 3.35
CA GLU A 65 -3.97 -3.96 2.13
C GLU A 65 -2.58 -4.56 2.35
N PHE A 66 -1.69 -3.82 3.02
CA PHE A 66 -0.31 -4.24 3.27
C PHE A 66 -0.08 -4.89 4.64
N GLY A 67 -1.06 -4.80 5.55
CA GLY A 67 -0.90 -5.26 6.94
C GLY A 67 0.19 -4.48 7.68
N ILE A 68 0.33 -3.19 7.37
CA ILE A 68 1.30 -2.28 8.01
C ILE A 68 0.57 -1.33 8.96
N GLU A 69 1.33 -0.71 9.87
CA GLU A 69 0.85 0.38 10.73
C GLU A 69 1.59 1.66 10.32
N LEU A 70 0.85 2.63 9.77
CA LEU A 70 1.40 3.93 9.39
C LEU A 70 1.33 4.87 10.60
N PRO A 71 2.44 5.54 10.99
CA PRO A 71 2.40 6.56 12.02
C PRO A 71 1.66 7.81 11.51
N ASP A 72 0.69 8.28 12.28
CA ASP A 72 -0.14 9.49 12.04
C ASP A 72 0.69 10.79 11.93
#